data_AF-A0A2M6ZLU3-F1
#
_entry.id   AF-A0A2M6ZLU3-F1
#
_cell.length_a   1.000
_cell.length_b   1.000
_cell.length_c   1.000
_cell.angle_alpha   90.00
_cell.angle_beta   90.00
_cell.angle_gamma   90.00
#
_symmetry.space_group_name_H-M   'P 1'
#
loop_
_entity.id
_entity.type
_entity.pdbx_description
1 polymer ?
#
loop_
_entity_poly.entity_id
_entity_poly.type
_entity_poly.pdbx_seq_one_letter_code
_entity_poly.pdbx_strand_id
1 'polypeptide(L)'
;MTTQRPALWVALVSLAVGATLLHYRIHPPNDLTYLWPNLFSLIDLVLVSALFRFRGTALLGLLLNSFLVFLGVIMMADYSLAATLAGQVKVMPGANFFGWLLLTTFPDIMIAVADFLVGLGLYRAILTEK
;
A
#
# COMPACT_ATOMS: atom_id res chain seq x y z
N MET A 1 1.60 -26.39 15.69
CA MET A 1 1.14 -25.04 15.32
C MET A 1 0.97 -25.01 13.82
N THR A 2 -0.23 -24.76 13.31
CA THR A 2 -0.44 -24.52 11.88
C THR A 2 0.36 -23.28 11.48
N THR A 3 1.21 -23.40 10.46
CA THR A 3 2.03 -22.29 9.98
C THR A 3 1.09 -21.17 9.51
N GLN A 4 1.16 -19.99 10.13
CA GLN A 4 0.37 -18.83 9.69
C GLN A 4 0.91 -18.22 8.40
N ARG A 5 2.12 -18.62 7.98
CA ARG A 5 2.84 -18.08 6.83
C ARG A 5 2.07 -18.14 5.51
N PRO A 6 1.43 -19.26 5.10
CA PRO A 6 0.68 -19.28 3.85
C PRO A 6 -0.50 -18.29 3.88
N ALA A 7 -1.22 -18.21 4.99
CA ALA A 7 -2.35 -17.30 5.13
C ALA A 7 -1.90 -15.82 5.10
N LEU A 8 -0.81 -15.49 5.81
CA LEU A 8 -0.24 -14.14 5.81
C LEU A 8 0.32 -13.74 4.43
N TRP A 9 0.95 -14.68 3.71
CA TRP A 9 1.41 -14.43 2.35
C TRP A 9 0.26 -14.21 1.38
N VAL A 10 -0.81 -15.01 1.46
CA VAL A 10 -2.02 -14.80 0.65
C VAL A 10 -2.68 -13.46 1.00
N ALA A 11 -2.72 -13.08 2.28
CA ALA A 11 -3.25 -11.79 2.70
C ALA A 11 -2.44 -10.62 2.12
N LEU A 12 -1.10 -10.69 2.19
CA LEU A 12 -0.20 -9.69 1.59
C LEU A 12 -0.45 -9.55 0.09
N VAL A 13 -0.44 -10.67 -0.65
CA VAL A 13 -0.70 -10.66 -2.10
C VAL A 13 -2.09 -10.11 -2.42
N SER A 14 -3.11 -10.45 -1.61
CA SER A 14 -4.47 -9.97 -1.83
C SER A 14 -4.59 -8.45 -1.61
N LEU A 15 -3.92 -7.92 -0.60
CA LEU A 15 -3.85 -6.48 -0.34
C LEU A 15 -3.11 -5.76 -1.47
N ALA A 16 -1.95 -6.27 -1.88
CA ALA A 16 -1.18 -5.71 -2.99
C ALA A 16 -1.97 -5.76 -4.32
N VAL A 17 -2.65 -6.85 -4.64
CA VAL A 17 -3.54 -6.94 -5.82
C VAL A 17 -4.65 -5.88 -5.74
N GLY A 18 -5.32 -5.78 -4.59
CA GLY A 18 -6.36 -4.78 -4.37
C GLY A 18 -5.85 -3.35 -4.55
N ALA A 19 -4.67 -3.05 -3.99
CA ALA A 19 -4.01 -1.76 -4.12
C ALA A 19 -3.60 -1.46 -5.58
N THR A 20 -3.01 -2.42 -6.30
CA THR A 20 -2.67 -2.25 -7.73
C THR A 20 -3.91 -1.98 -8.57
N LEU A 21 -5.00 -2.73 -8.37
CA LEU A 21 -6.25 -2.50 -9.10
C LEU A 21 -6.88 -1.15 -8.77
N LEU A 22 -6.78 -0.70 -7.51
CA LEU A 22 -7.21 0.63 -7.11
C LEU A 22 -6.37 1.71 -7.80
N HIS A 23 -5.05 1.53 -7.88
CA HIS A 23 -4.17 2.42 -8.65
C HIS A 23 -4.54 2.45 -10.13
N TYR A 24 -4.83 1.32 -10.78
CA TYR A 24 -5.29 1.33 -12.17
C TYR A 24 -6.64 2.02 -12.38
N ARG A 25 -7.51 1.98 -11.38
CA ARG A 25 -8.80 2.68 -11.41
C ARG A 25 -8.63 4.19 -11.27
N ILE A 26 -7.77 4.65 -10.36
CA ILE A 26 -7.56 6.09 -10.07
C ILE A 26 -6.57 6.72 -11.07
N HIS A 27 -5.58 5.96 -11.49
CA HIS A 27 -4.47 6.35 -12.36
C HIS A 27 -4.35 5.37 -13.53
N PRO A 28 -5.23 5.46 -14.55
CA PRO A 28 -5.20 4.54 -15.69
C PRO A 28 -3.80 4.50 -16.34
N PRO A 29 -3.23 3.32 -16.64
CA PRO A 29 -1.87 3.19 -17.16
C PRO A 29 -1.80 3.49 -18.67
N ASN A 30 -2.45 4.56 -19.11
CA ASN A 30 -2.47 5.04 -20.50
C ASN A 30 -1.61 6.29 -20.72
N ASP A 31 -1.06 6.88 -19.64
CA ASP A 31 -0.24 8.09 -19.67
C ASP A 31 0.97 7.94 -18.72
N LEU A 32 2.13 8.49 -19.12
CA LEU A 32 3.36 8.50 -18.32
C LEU A 32 3.22 9.34 -17.03
N THR A 33 2.28 10.28 -16.99
CA THR A 33 1.89 11.02 -15.79
C THR A 33 1.57 10.10 -14.61
N TYR A 34 1.05 8.90 -14.91
CA TYR A 34 0.66 7.88 -13.95
C TYR A 34 1.69 6.75 -13.81
N LEU A 35 2.91 6.92 -14.34
CA LEU A 35 3.94 5.90 -14.31
C LEU A 35 4.30 5.50 -12.87
N TRP A 36 4.58 6.46 -12.00
CA TRP A 36 5.07 6.18 -10.64
C TRP A 36 4.06 5.47 -9.74
N PRO A 37 2.79 5.92 -9.63
CA PRO A 37 1.79 5.20 -8.85
C PRO A 37 1.60 3.75 -9.32
N ASN A 38 1.62 3.52 -10.63
CA ASN A 38 1.47 2.19 -11.22
C ASN A 38 2.72 1.31 -11.05
N LEU A 39 3.92 1.89 -11.20
CA LEU A 39 5.17 1.16 -11.04
C LEU A 39 5.38 0.74 -9.59
N PHE A 40 5.15 1.63 -8.61
CA PHE A 40 5.33 1.29 -7.21
C PHE A 40 4.35 0.23 -6.73
N SER A 41 3.08 0.32 -7.12
CA SER A 41 2.09 -0.72 -6.80
C SER A 41 2.40 -2.06 -7.47
N LEU A 42 2.98 -2.06 -8.68
CA LEU A 42 3.42 -3.29 -9.35
C LEU A 42 4.67 -3.90 -8.70
N ILE A 43 5.62 -3.07 -8.27
CA ILE A 43 6.81 -3.51 -7.52
C ILE A 43 6.36 -4.16 -6.20
N ASP A 44 5.40 -3.57 -5.50
CA ASP A 44 4.86 -4.16 -4.27
C ASP A 44 4.17 -5.51 -4.56
N LEU A 45 3.26 -5.54 -5.55
CA LEU A 45 2.57 -6.77 -5.92
C LEU A 45 3.53 -7.90 -6.31
N VAL A 46 4.50 -7.63 -7.17
CA VAL A 46 5.35 -8.69 -7.75
C VAL A 46 6.59 -8.93 -6.90
N LEU A 47 7.42 -7.89 -6.70
CA LEU A 47 8.74 -8.04 -6.10
C LEU A 47 8.65 -8.26 -4.60
N VAL A 48 7.88 -7.46 -3.86
CA VAL A 48 7.74 -7.63 -2.40
C VAL A 48 7.15 -9.00 -2.09
N SER A 49 6.04 -9.38 -2.73
CA SER A 49 5.41 -10.70 -2.56
C SER A 49 6.38 -11.85 -2.84
N ALA A 50 7.23 -11.73 -3.86
CA ALA A 50 8.23 -12.73 -4.20
C ALA A 50 9.35 -12.80 -3.15
N LEU A 51 9.83 -11.66 -2.64
CA LEU A 51 10.88 -11.60 -1.62
C LEU A 51 10.45 -12.28 -0.32
N PHE A 52 9.17 -12.20 0.04
CA PHE A 52 8.62 -12.93 1.19
C PHE A 52 8.50 -14.45 0.99
N ARG A 53 8.71 -14.96 -0.23
CA ARG A 53 8.64 -16.41 -0.48
C ARG A 53 9.81 -17.15 0.16
N PHE A 54 10.98 -16.54 0.21
CA PHE A 54 12.21 -17.17 0.69
C PHE A 54 12.71 -16.54 1.99
N ARG A 55 13.15 -17.37 2.93
CA ARG A 55 13.67 -16.91 4.23
C ARG A 55 14.84 -15.95 4.08
N GLY A 56 15.75 -16.22 3.13
CA GLY A 56 16.94 -15.40 2.90
C GLY A 56 16.65 -13.99 2.38
N THR A 57 15.50 -13.77 1.75
CA THR A 57 15.10 -12.49 1.16
C THR A 57 14.00 -11.78 1.95
N ALA A 58 13.46 -12.41 2.99
CA ALA A 58 12.31 -11.87 3.73
C ALA A 58 12.60 -10.52 4.42
N LEU A 59 13.84 -10.28 4.87
CA LEU A 59 14.24 -8.96 5.41
C LEU A 59 14.22 -7.88 4.31
N LEU A 60 14.71 -8.19 3.12
CA LEU A 60 14.66 -7.27 1.98
C LEU A 60 13.21 -6.99 1.56
N GLY A 61 12.36 -8.02 1.59
CA GLY A 61 10.91 -7.88 1.37
C GLY A 61 10.30 -6.90 2.36
N LEU A 62 10.58 -7.06 3.66
CA LEU A 62 10.07 -6.15 4.69
C LEU A 62 10.61 -4.72 4.52
N LEU A 63 11.89 -4.54 4.22
CA LEU A 63 12.48 -3.21 4.01
C LEU A 63 11.88 -2.50 2.80
N LEU A 64 11.76 -3.19 1.67
CA LEU A 64 11.16 -2.64 0.46
C LEU A 64 9.69 -2.31 0.67
N ASN A 65 8.93 -3.22 1.29
CA ASN A 65 7.52 -2.99 1.62
C ASN A 65 7.34 -1.76 2.53
N SER A 66 8.14 -1.67 3.60
CA SER A 66 8.13 -0.50 4.50
C SER A 66 8.41 0.79 3.74
N PHE A 67 9.43 0.78 2.87
CA PHE A 67 9.80 1.93 2.06
C PHE A 67 8.66 2.38 1.15
N LEU A 68 8.03 1.44 0.43
CA LEU A 68 6.91 1.73 -0.48
C LEU A 68 5.69 2.27 0.28
N VAL A 69 5.37 1.70 1.46
CA VAL A 69 4.26 2.17 2.28
C VAL A 69 4.51 3.58 2.80
N PHE A 70 5.68 3.88 3.37
CA PHE A 70 5.97 5.24 3.86
C PHE A 70 6.01 6.26 2.73
N LEU A 71 6.61 5.92 1.59
CA LEU A 71 6.60 6.78 0.41
C LEU A 71 5.17 7.02 -0.10
N GLY A 72 4.35 5.96 -0.18
CA GLY A 72 2.95 6.03 -0.55
C GLY A 72 2.14 6.92 0.38
N VAL A 73 2.30 6.77 1.71
CA VAL A 73 1.66 7.62 2.72
C VAL A 73 1.98 9.10 2.49
N ILE A 74 3.26 9.43 2.29
CA ILE A 74 3.70 10.82 2.07
C ILE A 74 3.08 11.37 0.79
N MET A 75 3.19 10.65 -0.33
CA MET A 75 2.66 11.12 -1.62
C MET A 75 1.13 11.25 -1.62
N MET A 76 0.42 10.31 -1.00
CA MET A 76 -1.04 10.35 -0.91
C MET A 76 -1.53 11.45 0.03
N ALA A 77 -0.86 11.66 1.17
CA ALA A 77 -1.18 12.75 2.08
C ALA A 77 -0.94 14.12 1.42
N ASP A 78 0.20 14.30 0.75
CA ASP A 78 0.51 15.52 0.00
C ASP A 78 -0.52 15.78 -1.11
N TYR A 79 -0.84 14.75 -1.92
CA TYR A 79 -1.90 14.84 -2.93
C TYR A 79 -3.24 15.27 -2.34
N SER A 80 -3.66 14.64 -1.24
CA SER A 80 -4.93 14.94 -0.58
C SER A 80 -4.99 16.38 -0.08
N LEU A 81 -3.91 16.88 0.52
CA LEU A 81 -3.82 18.26 1.01
C LEU A 81 -3.80 19.26 -0.16
N ALA A 82 -2.97 19.03 -1.17
CA ALA A 82 -2.87 19.87 -2.35
C ALA A 82 -4.20 19.94 -3.13
N ALA A 83 -4.85 18.80 -3.34
CA ALA A 83 -6.17 18.71 -3.99
C ALA A 83 -7.25 19.46 -3.19
N THR A 84 -7.20 19.39 -1.86
CA THR A 84 -8.10 20.15 -0.98
C THR A 84 -7.89 21.65 -1.14
N LEU A 85 -6.65 22.12 -1.06
CA LEU A 85 -6.32 23.55 -1.18
C LEU A 85 -6.59 24.11 -2.58
N ALA A 86 -6.45 23.28 -3.62
CA ALA A 86 -6.79 23.62 -5.00
C ALA A 86 -8.30 23.58 -5.30
N GLY A 87 -9.15 23.24 -4.31
CA GLY A 87 -10.60 23.17 -4.47
C GLY A 87 -11.11 21.97 -5.27
N GLN A 88 -10.28 20.95 -5.50
CA GLN A 88 -10.68 19.70 -6.17
C GLN A 88 -11.56 18.84 -5.24
N VAL A 89 -11.27 18.86 -3.93
CA VAL A 89 -12.13 18.28 -2.90
C VAL A 89 -13.18 19.32 -2.50
N LYS A 90 -14.45 19.04 -2.78
CA LYS A 90 -15.57 20.00 -2.59
C LYS A 90 -15.97 20.22 -1.12
N VAL A 91 -15.30 19.56 -0.18
CA VAL A 91 -15.61 19.57 1.24
C VAL A 91 -14.36 19.94 2.02
N MET A 92 -14.46 20.92 2.91
CA MET A 92 -13.35 21.32 3.79
C MET A 92 -13.42 20.60 5.13
N PRO A 93 -12.27 20.26 5.76
CA PRO A 93 -12.24 19.55 7.03
C PRO A 93 -12.93 20.30 8.17
N GLY A 94 -12.88 21.65 8.17
CA GLY A 94 -13.57 22.47 9.17
C GLY A 94 -15.10 22.50 9.02
N ALA A 95 -15.64 22.19 7.85
CA ALA A 95 -17.08 22.16 7.59
C ALA A 95 -17.68 20.75 7.73
N ASN A 96 -16.98 19.74 7.20
CA ASN A 96 -17.35 18.33 7.34
C ASN A 96 -16.10 17.46 7.25
N PHE A 97 -15.51 17.19 8.42
CA PHE A 97 -14.27 16.41 8.54
C PHE A 97 -14.39 15.02 7.92
N PHE A 98 -15.46 14.27 8.23
CA PHE A 98 -15.62 12.91 7.72
C PHE A 98 -15.87 12.87 6.21
N GLY A 99 -16.63 13.84 5.68
CA GLY A 99 -16.82 13.97 4.24
C GLY A 99 -15.51 14.27 3.51
N TRP A 100 -14.70 15.18 4.05
CA TRP A 100 -13.37 15.45 3.53
C TRP A 100 -12.46 14.21 3.60
N LEU A 101 -12.40 13.56 4.76
CA LEU A 101 -11.59 12.35 4.98
C LEU A 101 -11.95 11.23 3.99
N LEU A 102 -13.24 10.98 3.75
CA LEU A 102 -13.69 9.91 2.86
C LEU A 102 -13.56 10.23 1.36
N LEU A 103 -13.40 11.51 1.00
CA LEU A 103 -13.23 11.96 -0.40
C LEU A 103 -11.76 12.18 -0.80
N THR A 104 -10.83 11.97 0.13
CA THR A 104 -9.38 12.06 -0.09
C THR A 104 -8.77 10.66 -0.14
N THR A 105 -7.45 10.54 -0.32
CA THR A 105 -6.76 9.24 -0.34
C THR A 105 -6.37 8.75 1.07
N PHE A 106 -6.75 9.45 2.14
CA PHE A 106 -6.51 9.00 3.52
C PHE A 106 -7.10 7.61 3.84
N PRO A 107 -8.28 7.21 3.35
CA PRO A 107 -8.77 5.84 3.51
C PRO A 107 -7.87 4.83 2.78
N ASP A 108 -7.35 5.18 1.61
CA ASP A 108 -6.49 4.30 0.81
C ASP A 108 -5.12 4.09 1.48
N ILE A 109 -4.62 5.10 2.21
CA ILE A 109 -3.43 4.96 3.07
C ILE A 109 -3.59 3.79 4.06
N MET A 110 -4.80 3.53 4.55
CA MET A 110 -5.02 2.42 5.48
C MET A 110 -4.83 1.05 4.83
N ILE A 111 -5.02 0.93 3.51
CA ILE A 111 -4.71 -0.30 2.78
C ILE A 111 -3.20 -0.54 2.78
N ALA A 112 -2.41 0.50 2.50
CA ALA A 112 -0.94 0.41 2.54
C ALA A 112 -0.42 0.09 3.94
N VAL A 113 -1.00 0.70 4.99
CA VAL A 113 -0.65 0.39 6.39
C VAL A 113 -1.01 -1.06 6.74
N ALA A 114 -2.18 -1.55 6.31
CA ALA A 114 -2.58 -2.93 6.52
C ALA A 114 -1.61 -3.90 5.83
N ASP A 115 -1.21 -3.61 4.60
CA ASP A 115 -0.23 -4.38 3.84
C ASP A 115 1.11 -4.49 4.59
N PHE A 116 1.64 -3.36 5.07
CA PHE A 116 2.85 -3.33 5.90
C PHE A 116 2.73 -4.19 7.17
N LEU A 117 1.63 -4.07 7.90
CA LEU A 117 1.42 -4.84 9.13
C LEU A 117 1.36 -6.35 8.85
N VAL A 118 0.74 -6.75 7.73
CA VAL A 118 0.74 -8.14 7.28
C VAL A 118 2.16 -8.58 6.88
N GLY A 119 2.91 -7.75 6.15
CA GLY A 119 4.31 -8.02 5.79
C GLY A 119 5.21 -8.19 7.02
N LEU A 120 5.05 -7.35 8.04
CA LEU A 120 5.74 -7.48 9.33
C LEU A 120 5.36 -8.78 10.06
N GLY A 121 4.08 -9.12 10.07
CA GLY A 121 3.60 -10.39 10.64
C GLY A 121 4.18 -11.60 9.91
N LEU A 122 4.20 -11.55 8.57
CA LEU A 122 4.75 -12.59 7.71
C LEU A 122 6.26 -12.77 7.93
N TYR A 123 7.02 -11.67 8.01
CA TYR A 123 8.44 -11.70 8.32
C TYR A 123 8.70 -12.42 9.65
N ARG A 124 7.97 -12.06 10.71
CA ARG A 124 8.09 -12.68 12.03
C ARG A 124 7.77 -14.17 11.97
N ALA A 125 6.70 -14.56 11.27
CA ALA A 125 6.33 -15.96 11.09
C ALA A 125 7.44 -16.76 10.39
N ILE A 126 8.03 -16.22 9.32
CA ILE A 126 9.15 -16.83 8.58
C ILE A 126 10.37 -17.07 9.47
N LEU A 127 10.68 -16.15 10.39
CA LEU A 127 11.81 -16.33 11.31
C LEU A 127 11.57 -17.44 12.35
N THR A 128 10.32 -17.62 12.78
CA THR A 128 9.94 -18.58 13.82
C THR A 128 9.79 -20.03 13.34
N GLU A 129 9.51 -20.25 12.06
CA GLU A 129 9.52 -21.58 11.46
C GLU A 129 10.97 -22.10 11.42
N LYS A 130 11.24 -23.30 11.93
CA LYS A 130 12.58 -23.93 11.86
C LYS A 130 12.78 -24.61 10.51
#